data_AF-A0A925YHT1-F1
#
_entry.id   AF-A0A925YHT1-F1
#
_cell.length_a   1.000
_cell.length_b   1.000
_cell.length_c   1.000
_cell.angle_alpha   90.00
_cell.angle_beta   90.00
_cell.angle_gamma   90.00
#
_symmetry.space_group_name_H-M   'P 1'
#
loop_
_entity.id
_entity.type
_entity.pdbx_description
1 polymer ?
#
loop_
_entity_poly.entity_id
_entity_poly.type
_entity_poly.pdbx_seq_one_letter_code
_entity_poly.pdbx_strand_id
1 'polypeptide(L)'
;PQQGVATGPRNVAWQGNRDSTLLWIEALDGGDPLAKVPHRDAVFTLPAPFTDPVREVLRLQERYAGWDWLPTPDDVLLTEYSRDRRWRTTYRMNLSEPEPERDVLFDLSVNDAYNSPGSPIYVTEPDGRHHILQDGDAIYLSGRGSTPEGDRPFLRRMNLATKETEELWRCGDDGFEAFVSFLTYLPPPAPGLPPLRHGEGGGGGEVLTSYQNRTQPANFFRLNLGTGRREAITRFADPHPQITGLHKELVTYKREGDGVPLSGTLYLPPNYDVASGEKLPLLFWAYPEEYSDASTAGQVRGSDKTFTRLAGTSPLWFVTQGFALLLDATVPVVGDPETMNDTFVEQIVGSAKAAIDFLDQRGIIDRTRVVCAGHSYGAFMTANLLAHSDLFAAGIARSGAYNRTLTPFGFQSERRSYWEAPDIYRSLSPFAYADKIKAPILLIHGQADNNPGTHTLQSERFYQALAAHGATARLVLLPHESHAYRARESVLHVLAECFEWTDRFVPKITSPDTV
;
A
#
# COMPACT_ATOMS: atom_id res chain seq x y z
N PRO A 1 24.20 9.14 -2.59
CA PRO A 1 23.20 10.25 -2.58
C PRO A 1 21.84 9.69 -2.14
N GLN A 2 20.91 10.52 -1.66
CA GLN A 2 19.55 10.06 -1.31
C GLN A 2 18.87 9.46 -2.55
N GLN A 3 18.22 8.29 -2.40
CA GLN A 3 17.66 7.51 -3.52
C GLN A 3 18.70 7.11 -4.60
N GLY A 4 19.98 7.25 -4.29
CA GLY A 4 21.07 6.70 -5.08
C GLY A 4 21.18 5.20 -4.89
N VAL A 5 21.96 4.58 -5.77
CA VAL A 5 22.24 3.15 -5.75
C VAL A 5 23.73 2.91 -5.49
N ALA A 6 24.08 1.73 -5.02
CA ALA A 6 25.49 1.34 -4.89
C ALA A 6 26.17 1.34 -6.27
N THR A 7 27.44 1.73 -6.30
CA THR A 7 28.31 1.55 -7.47
C THR A 7 28.80 0.11 -7.55
N GLY A 8 29.14 -0.33 -8.76
CA GLY A 8 29.50 -1.72 -9.05
C GLY A 8 28.30 -2.67 -9.11
N PRO A 9 28.53 -3.99 -9.06
CA PRO A 9 27.48 -5.00 -9.23
C PRO A 9 26.38 -4.92 -8.18
N ARG A 10 25.14 -4.76 -8.64
CA ARG A 10 23.91 -4.83 -7.84
C ARG A 10 22.84 -5.65 -8.55
N ASN A 11 21.81 -6.06 -7.81
CA ASN A 11 20.71 -6.87 -8.35
C ASN A 11 21.22 -8.15 -9.05
N VAL A 12 22.27 -8.77 -8.52
CA VAL A 12 22.86 -10.00 -9.08
C VAL A 12 21.82 -11.11 -9.02
N ALA A 13 21.56 -11.73 -10.17
CA ALA A 13 20.60 -12.84 -10.30
C ALA A 13 21.06 -13.85 -11.34
N TRP A 14 20.37 -14.99 -11.36
CA TRP A 14 20.41 -15.93 -12.48
C TRP A 14 19.41 -15.50 -13.55
N GLN A 15 19.79 -15.67 -14.82
CA GLN A 15 18.86 -15.48 -15.94
C GLN A 15 17.85 -16.63 -15.93
N GLY A 16 16.57 -16.32 -15.72
CA GLY A 16 15.53 -17.33 -15.44
C GLY A 16 15.21 -18.24 -16.63
N ASN A 17 15.50 -17.79 -17.85
CA ASN A 17 15.20 -18.50 -19.10
C ASN A 17 16.43 -18.96 -19.88
N ARG A 18 17.63 -18.95 -19.26
CA ARG A 18 18.89 -19.37 -19.88
C ARG A 18 19.73 -20.15 -18.90
N ASP A 19 20.38 -21.21 -19.40
CA ASP A 19 21.23 -22.04 -18.58
C ASP A 19 22.41 -21.24 -18.00
N SER A 20 22.58 -21.36 -16.68
CA SER A 20 23.79 -21.00 -15.93
C SER A 20 24.41 -19.64 -16.32
N THR A 21 23.59 -18.62 -16.51
CA THR A 21 24.04 -17.27 -16.86
C THR A 21 23.75 -16.31 -15.72
N LEU A 22 24.79 -15.66 -15.20
CA LEU A 22 24.66 -14.59 -14.22
C LEU A 22 24.35 -13.28 -14.93
N LEU A 23 23.51 -12.47 -14.31
CA LEU A 23 23.30 -11.09 -14.71
C LEU A 23 23.27 -10.15 -13.51
N TRP A 24 23.65 -8.90 -13.74
CA TRP A 24 23.60 -7.85 -12.74
C TRP A 24 23.47 -6.48 -13.41
N ILE A 25 23.21 -5.48 -12.59
CA ILE A 25 23.14 -4.09 -12.98
C ILE A 25 24.35 -3.36 -12.40
N GLU A 26 24.90 -2.40 -13.13
CA GLU A 26 25.81 -1.39 -12.58
C GLU A 26 25.31 0.01 -12.93
N ALA A 27 25.52 0.96 -12.01
CA ALA A 27 25.17 2.36 -12.23
C ALA A 27 26.25 3.05 -13.07
N LEU A 28 25.84 3.69 -14.16
CA LEU A 28 26.71 4.42 -15.09
C LEU A 28 26.94 5.88 -14.68
N ASP A 29 26.16 6.38 -13.75
CA ASP A 29 26.24 7.73 -13.21
C ASP A 29 26.86 7.80 -11.81
N GLY A 30 27.69 6.82 -11.46
CA GLY A 30 28.30 6.73 -10.14
C GLY A 30 27.29 6.50 -9.01
N GLY A 31 26.08 6.05 -9.35
CA GLY A 31 25.00 5.84 -8.39
C GLY A 31 24.30 7.13 -7.96
N ASP A 32 24.56 8.25 -8.65
CA ASP A 32 23.96 9.55 -8.37
C ASP A 32 22.69 9.80 -9.18
N PRO A 33 21.49 9.83 -8.55
CA PRO A 33 20.24 10.07 -9.27
C PRO A 33 20.15 11.50 -9.83
N LEU A 34 20.97 12.45 -9.37
CA LEU A 34 20.94 13.83 -9.86
C LEU A 34 21.87 14.07 -11.05
N ALA A 35 22.82 13.17 -11.29
CA ALA A 35 23.72 13.25 -12.42
C ALA A 35 22.96 13.23 -13.75
N LYS A 36 23.36 14.12 -14.67
CA LYS A 36 22.79 14.25 -16.01
C LYS A 36 23.61 13.41 -16.98
N VAL A 37 23.13 12.19 -17.22
CA VAL A 37 23.75 11.21 -18.11
C VAL A 37 22.73 10.71 -19.13
N PRO A 38 23.16 10.27 -20.32
CA PRO A 38 22.25 9.66 -21.30
C PRO A 38 21.74 8.27 -20.87
N HIS A 39 22.49 7.57 -20.03
CA HIS A 39 22.14 6.26 -19.50
C HIS A 39 22.51 6.16 -18.03
N ARG A 40 21.56 5.71 -17.22
CA ARG A 40 21.70 5.62 -15.76
C ARG A 40 22.31 4.31 -15.30
N ASP A 41 21.96 3.21 -15.96
CA ASP A 41 22.38 1.87 -15.58
C ASP A 41 22.82 1.07 -16.82
N ALA A 42 23.60 0.02 -16.60
CA ALA A 42 23.89 -1.00 -17.60
C ALA A 42 23.63 -2.39 -17.04
N VAL A 43 23.18 -3.29 -17.92
CA VAL A 43 23.00 -4.72 -17.66
C VAL A 43 24.23 -5.45 -18.16
N PHE A 44 24.78 -6.30 -17.30
CA PHE A 44 25.93 -7.15 -17.61
C PHE A 44 25.56 -8.61 -17.47
N THR A 45 26.21 -9.46 -18.26
CA THR A 45 26.04 -10.90 -18.20
C THR A 45 27.37 -11.64 -18.19
N LEU A 46 27.36 -12.82 -17.58
CA LEU A 46 28.48 -13.74 -17.55
C LEU A 46 27.97 -15.19 -17.58
N PRO A 47 28.06 -15.90 -18.72
CA PRO A 47 27.65 -17.30 -18.82
C PRO A 47 28.66 -18.24 -18.15
N ALA A 48 28.20 -19.41 -17.72
CA ALA A 48 29.07 -20.50 -17.33
C ALA A 48 30.05 -20.86 -18.46
N PRO A 49 31.32 -21.21 -18.14
CA PRO A 49 31.86 -21.50 -16.81
C PRO A 49 32.38 -20.28 -16.04
N PHE A 50 31.93 -19.07 -16.38
CA PHE A 50 32.28 -17.80 -15.71
C PHE A 50 33.75 -17.40 -15.85
N THR A 51 34.40 -17.88 -16.90
CA THR A 51 35.79 -17.56 -17.25
C THR A 51 35.91 -16.59 -18.42
N ASP A 52 34.83 -16.43 -19.18
CA ASP A 52 34.79 -15.51 -20.31
C ASP A 52 34.78 -14.04 -19.82
N PRO A 53 35.20 -13.08 -20.66
CA PRO A 53 35.04 -11.67 -20.35
C PRO A 53 33.56 -11.33 -20.11
N VAL A 54 33.32 -10.50 -19.10
CA VAL A 54 31.99 -9.92 -18.83
C VAL A 54 31.49 -9.17 -20.06
N ARG A 55 30.23 -9.42 -20.44
CA ARG A 55 29.56 -8.71 -21.53
C ARG A 55 28.59 -7.68 -20.99
N GLU A 56 28.73 -6.42 -21.42
CA GLU A 56 27.66 -5.42 -21.31
C GLU A 56 26.63 -5.72 -22.41
N VAL A 57 25.35 -5.91 -22.04
CA VAL A 57 24.29 -6.29 -23.00
C VAL A 57 23.29 -5.18 -23.28
N LEU A 58 23.15 -4.20 -22.37
CA LEU A 58 22.13 -3.16 -22.49
C LEU A 58 22.48 -1.96 -21.60
N ARG A 59 22.22 -0.74 -22.07
CA ARG A 59 22.27 0.50 -21.26
C ARG A 59 20.88 1.08 -21.06
N LEU A 60 20.44 1.30 -19.84
CA LEU A 60 19.11 1.82 -19.51
C LEU A 60 19.10 3.35 -19.46
N GLN A 61 18.03 3.97 -19.95
CA GLN A 61 17.91 5.43 -19.91
C GLN A 61 17.64 5.90 -18.47
N GLU A 62 16.72 5.22 -17.79
CA GLU A 62 16.31 5.43 -16.42
C GLU A 62 16.77 4.28 -15.51
N ARG A 63 16.40 4.33 -14.22
CA ARG A 63 16.85 3.33 -13.25
C ARG A 63 16.19 1.98 -13.48
N TYR A 64 16.97 0.91 -13.44
CA TYR A 64 16.47 -0.46 -13.39
C TYR A 64 15.45 -0.64 -12.26
N ALA A 65 14.30 -1.20 -12.58
CA ALA A 65 13.19 -1.43 -11.64
C ALA A 65 12.63 -2.85 -11.66
N GLY A 66 13.19 -3.76 -12.45
CA GLY A 66 12.79 -5.16 -12.51
C GLY A 66 13.04 -5.78 -13.88
N TRP A 67 13.14 -7.09 -13.90
CA TRP A 67 13.02 -7.91 -15.10
C TRP A 67 12.09 -9.09 -14.80
N ASP A 68 11.33 -9.50 -15.80
CA ASP A 68 10.50 -10.69 -15.76
C ASP A 68 10.78 -11.50 -17.04
N TRP A 69 11.17 -12.76 -16.89
CA TRP A 69 11.64 -13.59 -18.01
C TRP A 69 10.46 -14.19 -18.77
N LEU A 70 10.53 -14.18 -20.10
CA LEU A 70 9.67 -14.99 -20.96
C LEU A 70 10.30 -16.39 -21.15
N PRO A 71 9.53 -17.43 -21.51
CA PRO A 71 10.06 -18.79 -21.70
C PRO A 71 11.14 -18.90 -22.78
N THR A 72 11.08 -18.05 -23.81
CA THR A 72 12.10 -18.01 -24.86
C THR A 72 13.41 -17.47 -24.29
N PRO A 73 14.55 -18.16 -24.47
CA PRO A 73 15.84 -17.68 -23.98
C PRO A 73 16.14 -16.24 -24.40
N ASP A 74 16.66 -15.46 -23.46
CA ASP A 74 17.02 -14.03 -23.61
C ASP A 74 15.86 -13.04 -23.81
N ASP A 75 14.62 -13.50 -24.01
CA ASP A 75 13.44 -12.63 -24.11
C ASP A 75 12.98 -12.20 -22.70
N VAL A 76 12.83 -10.89 -22.49
CA VAL A 76 12.62 -10.29 -21.17
C VAL A 76 11.65 -9.13 -21.23
N LEU A 77 10.83 -9.02 -20.18
CA LEU A 77 10.13 -7.77 -19.85
C LEU A 77 10.99 -7.00 -18.86
N LEU A 78 11.61 -5.91 -19.29
CA LEU A 78 12.47 -5.08 -18.45
C LEU A 78 11.78 -3.77 -18.10
N THR A 79 11.73 -3.43 -16.82
CA THR A 79 11.11 -2.19 -16.33
C THR A 79 12.17 -1.18 -15.92
N GLU A 80 12.04 0.04 -16.45
CA GLU A 80 12.76 1.22 -15.97
C GLU A 80 11.84 2.11 -15.12
N TYR A 81 12.39 2.77 -14.10
CA TYR A 81 11.69 3.73 -13.23
C TYR A 81 12.31 5.12 -13.37
N SER A 82 11.49 6.07 -13.82
CA SER A 82 11.84 7.49 -13.81
C SER A 82 11.47 8.08 -12.46
N ARG A 83 12.50 8.42 -11.67
CA ARG A 83 12.34 9.08 -10.38
C ARG A 83 11.60 10.40 -10.51
N ASP A 84 11.98 11.23 -11.47
CA ASP A 84 11.49 12.60 -11.57
C ASP A 84 10.04 12.66 -12.03
N ARG A 85 9.62 11.71 -12.87
CA ARG A 85 8.21 11.58 -13.29
C ARG A 85 7.37 10.71 -12.35
N ARG A 86 7.99 9.91 -11.47
CA ARG A 86 7.35 8.79 -10.74
C ARG A 86 6.61 7.86 -11.70
N TRP A 87 7.35 7.39 -12.70
CA TRP A 87 6.81 6.71 -13.87
C TRP A 87 7.52 5.38 -14.09
N ARG A 88 6.80 4.37 -14.57
CA ARG A 88 7.37 3.08 -14.96
C ARG A 88 7.12 2.85 -16.44
N THR A 89 8.18 2.41 -17.11
CA THR A 89 8.11 1.97 -18.50
C THR A 89 8.64 0.55 -18.57
N THR A 90 7.82 -0.38 -19.06
CA THR A 90 8.20 -1.79 -19.26
C THR A 90 8.33 -2.05 -20.75
N TYR A 91 9.48 -2.59 -21.13
CA TYR A 91 9.82 -2.95 -22.50
C TYR A 91 9.91 -4.46 -22.64
N ARG A 92 9.48 -5.00 -23.77
CA ARG A 92 9.91 -6.31 -24.24
C ARG A 92 11.15 -6.15 -25.11
N MET A 93 12.14 -7.04 -24.93
CA MET A 93 13.35 -7.08 -25.74
C MET A 93 14.04 -8.44 -25.66
N ASN A 94 14.92 -8.73 -26.63
CA ASN A 94 15.77 -9.90 -26.61
C ASN A 94 17.23 -9.53 -26.31
N LEU A 95 17.78 -9.98 -25.18
CA LEU A 95 19.13 -9.61 -24.72
C LEU A 95 20.27 -10.30 -25.48
N SER A 96 19.98 -11.24 -26.39
CA SER A 96 21.02 -11.86 -27.22
C SER A 96 21.50 -10.90 -28.32
N GLU A 97 20.63 -9.99 -28.76
CA GLU A 97 20.87 -9.03 -29.83
C GLU A 97 21.92 -7.98 -29.42
N PRO A 98 22.82 -7.54 -30.33
CA PRO A 98 23.81 -6.51 -30.01
C PRO A 98 23.18 -5.15 -29.62
N GLU A 99 22.06 -4.80 -30.24
CA GLU A 99 21.28 -3.59 -29.96
C GLU A 99 19.79 -4.00 -29.86
N PRO A 100 19.35 -4.50 -28.69
CA PRO A 100 18.00 -5.03 -28.55
C PRO A 100 16.93 -3.98 -28.89
N GLU A 101 15.99 -4.34 -29.78
CA GLU A 101 14.81 -3.52 -30.02
C GLU A 101 13.98 -3.38 -28.73
N ARG A 102 13.54 -2.15 -28.41
CA ARG A 102 12.79 -1.84 -27.20
C ARG A 102 11.31 -1.66 -27.52
N ASP A 103 10.55 -2.74 -27.44
CA ASP A 103 9.11 -2.67 -27.64
C ASP A 103 8.40 -2.27 -26.34
N VAL A 104 7.88 -1.03 -26.26
CA VAL A 104 7.18 -0.53 -25.07
C VAL A 104 5.85 -1.29 -24.89
N LEU A 105 5.73 -2.05 -23.79
CA LEU A 105 4.49 -2.73 -23.43
C LEU A 105 3.62 -1.90 -22.49
N PHE A 106 4.22 -1.31 -21.45
CA PHE A 106 3.51 -0.51 -20.46
C PHE A 106 4.26 0.80 -20.21
N ASP A 107 3.53 1.91 -20.15
CA ASP A 107 4.08 3.23 -19.88
C ASP A 107 3.08 4.05 -19.06
N LEU A 108 3.24 4.06 -17.74
CA LEU A 108 2.26 4.65 -16.83
C LEU A 108 2.87 5.19 -15.53
N SER A 109 2.14 6.11 -14.91
CA SER A 109 2.44 6.59 -13.55
C SER A 109 2.37 5.42 -12.56
N VAL A 110 3.29 5.41 -11.59
CA VAL A 110 3.24 4.39 -10.52
C VAL A 110 2.00 4.49 -9.64
N ASN A 111 1.31 5.62 -9.69
CA ASN A 111 0.09 5.88 -8.92
C ASN A 111 -1.20 5.61 -9.72
N ASP A 112 -1.11 5.28 -11.02
CA ASP A 112 -2.28 5.03 -11.87
C ASP A 112 -2.82 3.61 -11.66
N ALA A 113 -3.70 3.46 -10.67
CA ALA A 113 -4.35 2.22 -10.31
C ALA A 113 -5.47 1.82 -11.30
N TYR A 114 -6.18 2.78 -11.90
CA TYR A 114 -7.28 2.52 -12.82
C TYR A 114 -6.79 1.94 -14.15
N ASN A 115 -5.65 2.42 -14.66
CA ASN A 115 -5.05 1.89 -15.90
C ASN A 115 -3.99 0.81 -15.64
N SER A 116 -3.88 0.30 -14.41
CA SER A 116 -2.90 -0.73 -14.07
C SER A 116 -3.11 -1.98 -14.94
N PRO A 117 -2.06 -2.46 -15.65
CA PRO A 117 -2.16 -3.68 -16.45
C PRO A 117 -2.26 -4.95 -15.58
N GLY A 118 -2.00 -4.82 -14.27
CA GLY A 118 -1.81 -5.95 -13.36
C GLY A 118 -0.37 -6.43 -13.35
N SER A 119 -0.17 -7.65 -12.88
CA SER A 119 1.12 -8.33 -12.84
C SER A 119 1.06 -9.59 -13.70
N PRO A 120 2.16 -9.92 -14.42
CA PRO A 120 2.29 -11.21 -15.09
C PRO A 120 2.06 -12.37 -14.14
N ILE A 121 1.47 -13.44 -14.65
CA ILE A 121 1.37 -14.72 -13.97
C ILE A 121 2.61 -15.54 -14.32
N TYR A 122 3.19 -16.19 -13.33
CA TYR A 122 4.43 -16.95 -13.48
C TYR A 122 4.19 -18.45 -13.34
N VAL A 123 5.08 -19.24 -13.93
CA VAL A 123 5.19 -20.69 -13.79
C VAL A 123 6.60 -21.05 -13.34
N THR A 124 6.71 -22.15 -12.58
CA THR A 124 7.99 -22.77 -12.26
C THR A 124 8.05 -24.14 -12.91
N GLU A 125 9.05 -24.35 -13.77
CA GLU A 125 9.30 -25.60 -14.48
C GLU A 125 9.86 -26.69 -13.55
N PRO A 126 9.79 -27.98 -13.91
CA PRO A 126 10.32 -29.08 -13.10
C PRO A 126 11.83 -28.98 -12.79
N ASP A 127 12.58 -28.27 -13.62
CA ASP A 127 14.02 -27.98 -13.43
C ASP A 127 14.28 -26.78 -12.51
N GLY A 128 13.22 -26.13 -12.00
CA GLY A 128 13.29 -24.98 -11.10
C GLY A 128 13.35 -23.63 -11.81
N ARG A 129 13.38 -23.56 -13.15
CA ARG A 129 13.30 -22.28 -13.88
C ARG A 129 11.96 -21.60 -13.62
N HIS A 130 11.99 -20.28 -13.45
CA HIS A 130 10.81 -19.47 -13.15
C HIS A 130 10.68 -18.36 -14.18
N HIS A 131 9.54 -18.32 -14.87
CA HIS A 131 9.28 -17.37 -15.96
C HIS A 131 7.79 -17.06 -16.07
N ILE A 132 7.46 -16.02 -16.84
CA ILE A 132 6.07 -15.64 -17.17
C ILE A 132 5.40 -16.81 -17.89
N LEU A 133 4.17 -17.10 -17.50
CA LEU A 133 3.29 -18.02 -18.21
C LEU A 133 2.87 -17.40 -19.55
N GLN A 134 3.29 -18.05 -20.64
CA GLN A 134 3.03 -17.62 -22.01
C GLN A 134 2.31 -18.72 -22.80
N ASP A 135 1.30 -18.33 -23.59
CA ASP A 135 0.53 -19.16 -24.52
C ASP A 135 0.58 -18.53 -25.92
N GLY A 136 1.40 -19.10 -26.81
CA GLY A 136 1.71 -18.50 -28.10
C GLY A 136 2.34 -17.12 -27.93
N ASP A 137 1.77 -16.09 -28.56
CA ASP A 137 2.22 -14.70 -28.40
C ASP A 137 1.61 -13.99 -27.18
N ALA A 138 0.82 -14.68 -26.36
CA ALA A 138 0.10 -14.03 -25.26
C ALA A 138 0.63 -14.40 -23.88
N ILE A 139 0.55 -13.46 -22.95
CA ILE A 139 0.78 -13.66 -21.52
C ILE A 139 -0.51 -13.44 -20.74
N TYR A 140 -0.54 -13.91 -19.50
CA TYR A 140 -1.67 -13.67 -18.59
C TYR A 140 -1.32 -12.66 -17.52
N LEU A 141 -2.25 -11.75 -17.26
CA LEU A 141 -2.12 -10.66 -16.29
C LEU A 141 -3.25 -10.75 -15.26
N SER A 142 -2.92 -10.53 -13.99
CA SER A 142 -3.93 -10.40 -12.93
C SER A 142 -3.65 -9.17 -12.06
N GLY A 143 -4.69 -8.55 -11.54
CA GLY A 143 -4.53 -7.33 -10.75
C GLY A 143 -5.76 -6.99 -9.94
N ARG A 144 -5.66 -5.93 -9.12
CA ARG A 144 -6.77 -5.43 -8.29
C ARG A 144 -7.91 -4.81 -9.09
N GLY A 145 -7.63 -4.25 -10.26
CA GLY A 145 -8.61 -3.64 -11.15
C GLY A 145 -9.42 -2.53 -10.47
N SER A 146 -8.75 -1.56 -9.85
CA SER A 146 -9.39 -0.43 -9.18
C SER A 146 -10.30 0.34 -10.14
N THR A 147 -11.52 0.66 -9.69
CA THR A 147 -12.50 1.48 -10.41
C THR A 147 -13.09 2.53 -9.46
N PRO A 148 -13.87 3.51 -9.96
CA PRO A 148 -14.59 4.46 -9.10
C PRO A 148 -15.50 3.80 -8.05
N GLU A 149 -15.97 2.58 -8.31
CA GLU A 149 -16.84 1.80 -7.42
C GLU A 149 -16.05 0.88 -6.46
N GLY A 150 -14.72 0.91 -6.51
CA GLY A 150 -13.83 0.07 -5.72
C GLY A 150 -13.07 -0.97 -6.56
N ASP A 151 -12.25 -1.78 -5.89
CA ASP A 151 -11.42 -2.80 -6.55
C ASP A 151 -12.27 -3.91 -7.18
N ARG A 152 -12.07 -4.14 -8.48
CA ARG A 152 -12.64 -5.22 -9.30
C ARG A 152 -11.54 -6.11 -9.87
N PRO A 153 -11.02 -7.09 -9.11
CA PRO A 153 -9.91 -7.90 -9.58
C PRO A 153 -10.23 -8.58 -10.91
N PHE A 154 -9.20 -8.79 -11.73
CA PHE A 154 -9.36 -9.33 -13.08
C PHE A 154 -8.33 -10.40 -13.39
N LEU A 155 -8.63 -11.17 -14.44
CA LEU A 155 -7.70 -12.00 -15.18
C LEU A 155 -7.81 -11.64 -16.65
N ARG A 156 -6.68 -11.32 -17.27
CA ARG A 156 -6.58 -10.88 -18.67
C ARG A 156 -5.57 -11.72 -19.42
N ARG A 157 -5.75 -11.82 -20.73
CA ARG A 157 -4.79 -12.36 -21.69
C ARG A 157 -4.34 -11.22 -22.60
N MET A 158 -3.04 -10.95 -22.67
CA MET A 158 -2.49 -9.87 -23.49
C MET A 158 -1.59 -10.45 -24.57
N ASN A 159 -1.85 -10.13 -25.83
CA ASN A 159 -0.96 -10.47 -26.93
C ASN A 159 0.26 -9.52 -26.91
N LEU A 160 1.47 -10.06 -26.84
CA LEU A 160 2.71 -9.29 -26.75
C LEU A 160 3.09 -8.59 -28.06
N ALA A 161 2.61 -9.05 -29.22
CA ALA A 161 2.91 -8.45 -30.51
C ALA A 161 1.92 -7.31 -30.86
N THR A 162 0.62 -7.54 -30.66
CA THR A 162 -0.42 -6.53 -30.95
C THR A 162 -0.71 -5.60 -29.78
N LYS A 163 -0.31 -5.99 -28.56
CA LYS A 163 -0.60 -5.31 -27.28
C LYS A 163 -2.09 -5.30 -26.92
N GLU A 164 -2.92 -5.98 -27.71
CA GLU A 164 -4.34 -6.14 -27.44
C GLU A 164 -4.53 -7.03 -26.22
N THR A 165 -5.50 -6.65 -25.39
CA THR A 165 -5.82 -7.35 -24.15
C THR A 165 -7.26 -7.82 -24.17
N GLU A 166 -7.44 -9.11 -23.92
CA GLU A 166 -8.73 -9.78 -23.73
C GLU A 166 -8.99 -9.97 -22.23
N GLU A 167 -10.18 -9.59 -21.78
CA GLU A 167 -10.60 -9.85 -20.41
C GLU A 167 -11.23 -11.24 -20.30
N LEU A 168 -10.50 -12.16 -19.67
CA LEU A 168 -10.98 -13.54 -19.47
C LEU A 168 -11.98 -13.63 -18.32
N TRP A 169 -11.78 -12.79 -17.30
CA TRP A 169 -12.66 -12.72 -16.14
C TRP A 169 -12.47 -11.42 -15.35
N ARG A 170 -13.54 -10.97 -14.71
CA ARG A 170 -13.56 -9.86 -13.77
C ARG A 170 -14.48 -10.18 -12.60
N CYS A 171 -14.04 -9.79 -11.41
CA CYS A 171 -14.84 -9.86 -10.19
C CYS A 171 -16.13 -9.04 -10.33
N GLY A 172 -17.27 -9.66 -10.07
CA GLY A 172 -18.59 -9.01 -10.04
C GLY A 172 -18.85 -8.23 -8.74
N ASP A 173 -20.13 -7.95 -8.48
CA ASP A 173 -20.59 -7.11 -7.38
C ASP A 173 -20.90 -7.85 -6.07
N ASP A 174 -21.10 -9.17 -6.14
CA ASP A 174 -21.59 -10.00 -5.02
C ASP A 174 -20.56 -10.21 -3.90
N GLY A 175 -19.29 -9.91 -4.16
CA GLY A 175 -18.18 -10.15 -3.24
C GLY A 175 -16.86 -9.64 -3.81
N PHE A 176 -15.78 -9.95 -3.11
CA PHE A 176 -14.42 -9.73 -3.57
C PHE A 176 -13.78 -11.07 -3.91
N GLU A 177 -13.57 -11.29 -5.20
CA GLU A 177 -12.93 -12.48 -5.74
C GLU A 177 -11.61 -12.07 -6.39
N ALA A 178 -10.54 -12.83 -6.21
CA ALA A 178 -9.27 -12.60 -6.87
C ALA A 178 -8.72 -13.89 -7.46
N PHE A 179 -8.10 -13.80 -8.63
CA PHE A 179 -7.34 -14.91 -9.22
C PHE A 179 -6.18 -15.32 -8.30
N VAL A 180 -5.98 -16.63 -8.15
CA VAL A 180 -4.87 -17.20 -7.37
C VAL A 180 -3.92 -17.97 -8.27
N SER A 181 -4.44 -18.90 -9.08
CA SER A 181 -3.63 -19.72 -9.98
C SER A 181 -4.49 -20.38 -11.05
N PHE A 182 -3.89 -20.75 -12.17
CA PHE A 182 -4.48 -21.74 -13.06
C PHE A 182 -4.39 -23.12 -12.38
N LEU A 183 -5.44 -23.94 -12.51
CA LEU A 183 -5.48 -25.26 -11.90
C LEU A 183 -4.49 -26.25 -12.54
N THR A 184 -4.18 -26.04 -13.82
CA THR A 184 -3.23 -26.84 -14.61
C THR A 184 -1.79 -26.78 -14.12
N TYR A 185 -1.42 -25.72 -13.39
CA TYR A 185 -0.06 -25.44 -12.95
C TYR A 185 0.16 -25.65 -11.44
N LEU A 186 -0.85 -26.19 -10.75
CA LEU A 186 -0.63 -26.72 -9.42
C LEU A 186 0.20 -28.00 -9.55
N PRO A 187 1.23 -28.23 -8.70
CA PRO A 187 1.95 -29.50 -8.68
C PRO A 187 0.92 -30.63 -8.60
N PRO A 188 1.13 -31.75 -9.32
CA PRO A 188 0.16 -32.82 -9.35
C PRO A 188 -0.21 -33.17 -7.91
N PRO A 189 -1.52 -33.22 -7.58
CA PRO A 189 -1.91 -33.70 -6.28
C PRO A 189 -1.32 -35.10 -6.06
N ALA A 190 -1.13 -35.49 -4.80
CA ALA A 190 -0.57 -36.77 -4.39
C ALA A 190 -1.04 -37.95 -5.27
N PRO A 191 -0.23 -39.01 -5.45
CA PRO A 191 -0.53 -40.12 -6.35
C PRO A 191 -1.97 -40.62 -6.19
N GLY A 192 -2.77 -40.54 -7.26
CA GLY A 192 -4.16 -41.00 -7.28
C GLY A 192 -5.24 -39.93 -7.50
N LEU A 193 -4.89 -38.64 -7.60
CA LEU A 193 -5.81 -37.59 -8.01
C LEU A 193 -5.61 -37.25 -9.51
N PRO A 194 -6.69 -37.02 -10.28
CA PRO A 194 -6.59 -36.83 -11.73
C PRO A 194 -5.81 -35.54 -12.06
N PRO A 195 -4.97 -35.54 -13.11
CA PRO A 195 -4.29 -34.34 -13.58
C PRO A 195 -5.32 -33.31 -14.06
N LEU A 196 -5.16 -32.06 -13.62
CA LEU A 196 -5.91 -30.92 -14.13
C LEU A 196 -5.30 -30.60 -15.50
N ARG A 197 -5.88 -31.14 -16.59
CA ARG A 197 -5.40 -30.91 -17.95
C ARG A 197 -6.03 -29.66 -18.56
N HIS A 198 -5.25 -28.99 -19.41
CA HIS A 198 -5.76 -28.04 -20.38
C HIS A 198 -6.92 -28.69 -21.15
N GLY A 199 -8.07 -28.01 -21.20
CA GLY A 199 -9.05 -28.25 -22.25
C GLY A 199 -8.47 -27.73 -23.56
N GLU A 200 -7.97 -28.62 -24.41
CA GLU A 200 -7.87 -28.35 -25.83
C GLU A 200 -9.30 -28.11 -26.34
N GLY A 201 -9.65 -26.85 -26.58
CA GLY A 201 -10.92 -26.45 -27.21
C GLY A 201 -11.83 -25.58 -26.34
N GLY A 202 -11.78 -24.27 -26.58
CA GLY A 202 -12.95 -23.36 -26.61
C GLY A 202 -13.87 -23.18 -25.39
N GLY A 203 -13.71 -23.94 -24.30
CA GLY A 203 -14.52 -23.81 -23.08
C GLY A 203 -13.68 -23.25 -21.94
N GLY A 204 -13.81 -21.95 -21.68
CA GLY A 204 -12.98 -21.15 -20.76
C GLY A 204 -12.44 -21.93 -19.56
N GLY A 205 -11.10 -21.98 -19.47
CA GLY A 205 -10.35 -22.82 -18.53
C GLY A 205 -10.78 -22.68 -17.06
N GLU A 206 -10.39 -23.65 -16.23
CA GLU A 206 -10.65 -23.60 -14.79
C GLU A 206 -9.49 -22.95 -14.05
N VAL A 207 -9.82 -22.06 -13.11
CA VAL A 207 -8.86 -21.34 -12.27
C VAL A 207 -9.19 -21.52 -10.79
N LEU A 208 -8.18 -21.35 -9.96
CA LEU A 208 -8.32 -21.18 -8.52
C LEU A 208 -8.51 -19.70 -8.24
N THR A 209 -9.59 -19.35 -7.54
CA THR A 209 -9.85 -18.01 -7.02
C THR A 209 -9.94 -18.02 -5.50
N SER A 210 -9.69 -16.86 -4.89
CA SER A 210 -10.02 -16.59 -3.49
C SER A 210 -11.22 -15.66 -3.46
N TYR A 211 -12.36 -16.13 -2.97
CA TYR A 211 -13.60 -15.35 -2.85
C TYR A 211 -13.93 -15.12 -1.38
N GLN A 212 -14.32 -13.88 -1.07
CA GLN A 212 -14.90 -13.45 0.19
C GLN A 212 -16.05 -12.48 -0.06
N ASN A 213 -16.91 -12.31 0.93
CA ASN A 213 -17.83 -11.18 0.95
C ASN A 213 -17.94 -10.62 2.37
N ARG A 214 -18.88 -9.70 2.62
CA ARG A 214 -19.06 -9.09 3.95
C ARG A 214 -19.37 -10.11 5.06
N THR A 215 -19.98 -11.25 4.72
CA THR A 215 -20.43 -12.26 5.69
C THR A 215 -19.66 -13.58 5.61
N GLN A 216 -18.88 -13.79 4.55
CA GLN A 216 -18.11 -15.01 4.33
C GLN A 216 -16.61 -14.67 4.27
N PRO A 217 -15.76 -15.27 5.13
CA PRO A 217 -14.32 -15.11 5.04
C PRO A 217 -13.78 -15.73 3.75
N ALA A 218 -12.62 -15.25 3.32
CA ALA A 218 -11.94 -15.75 2.13
C ALA A 218 -11.82 -17.27 2.13
N ASN A 219 -12.38 -17.88 1.09
CA ASN A 219 -12.33 -19.30 0.78
C ASN A 219 -11.84 -19.48 -0.66
N PHE A 220 -11.22 -20.62 -0.92
CA PHE A 220 -10.75 -20.97 -2.25
C PHE A 220 -11.83 -21.69 -3.05
N PHE A 221 -11.97 -21.30 -4.31
CA PHE A 221 -12.94 -21.85 -5.24
C PHE A 221 -12.25 -22.27 -6.53
N ARG A 222 -12.71 -23.37 -7.10
CA ARG A 222 -12.54 -23.65 -8.52
C ARG A 222 -13.59 -22.85 -9.27
N LEU A 223 -13.14 -21.97 -10.16
CA LEU A 223 -13.98 -21.18 -11.04
C LEU A 223 -13.80 -21.64 -12.48
N ASN A 224 -14.90 -21.99 -13.14
CA ASN A 224 -14.90 -22.22 -14.58
C ASN A 224 -15.13 -20.89 -15.31
N LEU A 225 -14.15 -20.43 -16.09
CA LEU A 225 -14.20 -19.11 -16.72
C LEU A 225 -15.30 -19.01 -17.80
N GLY A 226 -15.61 -20.11 -18.51
CA GLY A 226 -16.61 -20.09 -19.57
C GLY A 226 -18.07 -20.06 -19.07
N THR A 227 -18.34 -20.65 -17.92
CA THR A 227 -19.70 -20.76 -17.36
C THR A 227 -19.94 -19.86 -16.14
N GLY A 228 -18.88 -19.33 -15.52
CA GLY A 228 -18.93 -18.61 -14.25
C GLY A 228 -19.25 -19.50 -13.03
N ARG A 229 -19.33 -20.83 -13.22
CA ARG A 229 -19.66 -21.76 -12.13
C ARG A 229 -18.50 -21.84 -11.13
N ARG A 230 -18.83 -21.64 -9.85
CA ARG A 230 -17.91 -21.74 -8.71
C ARG A 230 -18.15 -23.03 -7.92
N GLU A 231 -17.09 -23.71 -7.54
CA GLU A 231 -17.09 -24.86 -6.65
C GLU A 231 -16.12 -24.63 -5.49
N ALA A 232 -16.63 -24.71 -4.26
CA ALA A 232 -15.82 -24.47 -3.07
C ALA A 232 -14.80 -25.61 -2.84
N ILE A 233 -13.53 -25.25 -2.72
CA ILE A 233 -12.43 -26.15 -2.33
C ILE A 233 -12.25 -26.11 -0.81
N THR A 234 -12.45 -24.95 -0.19
CA THR A 234 -12.38 -24.77 1.27
C THR A 234 -13.69 -24.29 1.85
N ARG A 235 -13.86 -24.47 3.18
CA ARG A 235 -15.02 -24.03 3.95
C ARG A 235 -14.60 -23.44 5.31
N PHE A 236 -13.69 -22.48 5.30
CA PHE A 236 -13.31 -21.73 6.48
C PHE A 236 -14.53 -20.99 7.02
N ALA A 237 -14.81 -21.22 8.31
CA ALA A 237 -15.89 -20.58 9.02
C ALA A 237 -15.53 -19.14 9.42
N ASP A 238 -16.55 -18.32 9.62
CA ASP A 238 -16.43 -17.00 10.23
C ASP A 238 -15.83 -17.12 11.65
N PRO A 239 -14.63 -16.57 11.89
CA PRO A 239 -14.00 -16.65 13.20
C PRO A 239 -14.61 -15.70 14.23
N HIS A 240 -15.38 -14.69 13.81
CA HIS A 240 -15.87 -13.60 14.66
C HIS A 240 -17.33 -13.20 14.33
N PRO A 241 -18.30 -14.14 14.44
CA PRO A 241 -19.69 -13.88 14.03
C PRO A 241 -20.35 -12.70 14.77
N GLN A 242 -19.82 -12.28 15.93
CA GLN A 242 -20.35 -11.16 16.71
C GLN A 242 -20.15 -9.81 16.01
N ILE A 243 -19.18 -9.69 15.11
CA ILE A 243 -18.88 -8.42 14.41
C ILE A 243 -19.25 -8.45 12.93
N THR A 244 -19.69 -9.58 12.40
CA THR A 244 -20.03 -9.74 10.97
C THR A 244 -21.19 -8.84 10.53
N GLY A 245 -22.07 -8.47 11.46
CA GLY A 245 -23.16 -7.52 11.23
C GLY A 245 -22.75 -6.04 11.18
N LEU A 246 -21.45 -5.70 11.30
CA LEU A 246 -21.00 -4.31 11.25
C LEU A 246 -21.36 -3.64 9.91
N HIS A 247 -21.70 -2.35 9.97
CA HIS A 247 -21.85 -1.57 8.75
C HIS A 247 -20.48 -1.30 8.15
N LYS A 248 -20.35 -1.50 6.83
CA LYS A 248 -19.15 -1.21 6.06
C LYS A 248 -19.54 -0.50 4.79
N GLU A 249 -18.89 0.61 4.48
CA GLU A 249 -19.21 1.43 3.31
C GLU A 249 -17.95 2.10 2.79
N LEU A 250 -17.66 1.92 1.50
CA LEU A 250 -16.66 2.73 0.82
C LEU A 250 -17.31 4.08 0.52
N VAL A 251 -16.78 5.14 1.12
CA VAL A 251 -17.30 6.50 0.97
C VAL A 251 -16.36 7.35 0.15
N THR A 252 -16.92 8.29 -0.60
CA THR A 252 -16.15 9.26 -1.41
C THR A 252 -16.64 10.67 -1.14
N TYR A 253 -15.72 11.62 -1.07
CA TYR A 253 -15.97 13.05 -0.84
C TYR A 253 -14.88 13.87 -1.54
N LYS A 254 -14.91 15.20 -1.42
CA LYS A 254 -13.92 16.08 -2.06
C LYS A 254 -13.25 16.98 -1.05
N ARG A 255 -11.94 17.21 -1.23
CA ARG A 255 -11.24 18.24 -0.48
C ARG A 255 -11.71 19.63 -0.91
N GLU A 256 -12.00 20.47 0.08
CA GLU A 256 -12.37 21.87 -0.16
C GLU A 256 -11.15 22.65 -0.69
N GLY A 257 -11.38 23.60 -1.60
CA GLY A 257 -10.32 24.41 -2.22
C GLY A 257 -9.85 23.88 -3.57
N ASP A 258 -9.29 22.67 -3.60
CA ASP A 258 -8.71 22.08 -4.83
C ASP A 258 -9.57 21.01 -5.51
N GLY A 259 -10.62 20.51 -4.85
CA GLY A 259 -11.56 19.56 -5.40
C GLY A 259 -11.01 18.14 -5.58
N VAL A 260 -9.83 17.82 -5.02
CA VAL A 260 -9.23 16.49 -5.08
C VAL A 260 -10.22 15.46 -4.52
N PRO A 261 -10.58 14.41 -5.29
CA PRO A 261 -11.42 13.35 -4.78
C PRO A 261 -10.72 12.60 -3.64
N LEU A 262 -11.45 12.36 -2.57
CA LEU A 262 -11.01 11.61 -1.40
C LEU A 262 -11.94 10.42 -1.19
N SER A 263 -11.42 9.38 -0.54
CA SER A 263 -12.20 8.21 -0.17
C SER A 263 -11.78 7.68 1.21
N GLY A 264 -12.52 6.70 1.70
CA GLY A 264 -12.19 5.94 2.90
C GLY A 264 -13.23 4.84 3.12
N THR A 265 -12.92 3.87 3.96
CA THR A 265 -13.89 2.85 4.36
C THR A 265 -14.47 3.20 5.72
N LEU A 266 -15.76 3.55 5.73
CA LEU A 266 -16.53 3.80 6.93
C LEU A 266 -16.99 2.47 7.56
N TYR A 267 -16.71 2.32 8.84
CA TYR A 267 -17.21 1.24 9.68
C TYR A 267 -18.06 1.80 10.82
N LEU A 268 -19.23 1.22 11.05
CA LEU A 268 -20.10 1.57 12.19
C LEU A 268 -20.39 0.32 13.04
N PRO A 269 -20.66 0.50 14.35
CA PRO A 269 -21.05 -0.60 15.22
C PRO A 269 -22.25 -1.39 14.66
N PRO A 270 -22.30 -2.73 14.83
CA PRO A 270 -23.31 -3.60 14.21
C PRO A 270 -24.78 -3.28 14.55
N ASN A 271 -25.03 -2.57 15.64
CA ASN A 271 -26.38 -2.19 16.07
C ASN A 271 -26.64 -0.68 15.95
N TYR A 272 -25.77 0.06 15.28
CA TYR A 272 -25.94 1.50 15.12
C TYR A 272 -26.98 1.79 14.02
N ASP A 273 -28.06 2.47 14.40
CA ASP A 273 -29.06 2.97 13.46
C ASP A 273 -28.76 4.42 13.09
N VAL A 274 -28.38 4.65 11.83
CA VAL A 274 -28.12 5.98 11.28
C VAL A 274 -29.37 6.88 11.37
N ALA A 275 -30.57 6.31 11.36
CA ALA A 275 -31.82 7.06 11.47
C ALA A 275 -32.18 7.47 12.91
N SER A 276 -31.49 6.93 13.92
CA SER A 276 -31.73 7.27 15.33
C SER A 276 -31.42 8.72 15.69
N GLY A 277 -30.58 9.38 14.89
CA GLY A 277 -30.04 10.71 15.19
C GLY A 277 -28.93 10.73 16.25
N GLU A 278 -28.56 9.57 16.81
CA GLU A 278 -27.41 9.45 17.70
C GLU A 278 -26.11 9.69 16.92
N LYS A 279 -25.25 10.56 17.43
CA LYS A 279 -23.96 10.88 16.82
C LYS A 279 -22.82 10.15 17.54
N LEU A 280 -22.02 9.39 16.80
CA LEU A 280 -20.91 8.61 17.34
C LEU A 280 -19.62 9.46 17.49
N PRO A 281 -18.72 9.11 18.43
CA PRO A 281 -17.34 9.57 18.33
C PRO A 281 -16.66 8.93 17.10
N LEU A 282 -15.75 9.67 16.46
CA LEU A 282 -15.04 9.21 15.26
C LEU A 282 -13.58 8.90 15.58
N LEU A 283 -13.11 7.73 15.15
CA LEU A 283 -11.69 7.48 14.92
C LEU A 283 -11.36 7.71 13.44
N PHE A 284 -10.62 8.78 13.16
CA PHE A 284 -10.05 9.08 11.85
C PHE A 284 -8.67 8.42 11.75
N TRP A 285 -8.58 7.29 11.04
CA TRP A 285 -7.32 6.56 10.86
C TRP A 285 -6.81 6.69 9.43
N ALA A 286 -5.66 7.34 9.28
CA ALA A 286 -5.13 7.67 7.96
C ALA A 286 -3.60 7.56 7.90
N TYR A 287 -3.11 7.46 6.67
CA TYR A 287 -1.71 7.49 6.31
C TYR A 287 -1.58 8.38 5.08
N PRO A 288 -0.82 9.50 5.13
CA PRO A 288 -0.70 10.37 3.97
C PRO A 288 0.15 9.72 2.89
N GLU A 289 -0.26 9.95 1.65
CA GLU A 289 0.40 9.44 0.45
C GLU A 289 0.66 10.58 -0.54
N GLU A 290 1.72 10.45 -1.32
CA GLU A 290 2.30 11.52 -2.11
C GLU A 290 2.11 11.29 -3.61
N TYR A 291 1.63 12.31 -4.32
CA TYR A 291 1.19 12.21 -5.72
C TYR A 291 1.72 13.36 -6.56
N SER A 292 2.21 13.06 -7.77
CA SER A 292 2.57 14.09 -8.75
C SER A 292 1.35 14.70 -9.44
N ASP A 293 0.20 14.04 -9.38
CA ASP A 293 -0.99 14.39 -10.15
C ASP A 293 -2.29 14.10 -9.39
N ALA A 294 -3.20 15.08 -9.40
CA ALA A 294 -4.47 15.02 -8.68
C ALA A 294 -5.43 13.93 -9.21
N SER A 295 -5.38 13.61 -10.52
CA SER A 295 -6.26 12.61 -11.10
C SER A 295 -5.91 11.20 -10.59
N THR A 296 -4.62 10.90 -10.41
CA THR A 296 -4.16 9.64 -9.79
C THR A 296 -4.35 9.62 -8.28
N ALA A 297 -4.28 10.79 -7.63
CA ALA A 297 -4.52 10.92 -6.19
C ALA A 297 -5.97 10.61 -5.81
N GLY A 298 -6.92 10.96 -6.68
CA GLY A 298 -8.35 10.73 -6.47
C GLY A 298 -8.86 9.35 -6.87
N GLN A 299 -7.98 8.44 -7.34
CA GLN A 299 -8.38 7.10 -7.70
C GLN A 299 -8.71 6.27 -6.45
N VAL A 300 -9.89 5.67 -6.45
CA VAL A 300 -10.39 4.84 -5.37
C VAL A 300 -9.62 3.53 -5.33
N ARG A 301 -9.22 3.11 -4.12
CA ARG A 301 -8.58 1.82 -3.86
C ARG A 301 -9.30 1.12 -2.71
N GLY A 302 -9.31 -0.21 -2.74
CA GLY A 302 -9.97 -1.02 -1.72
C GLY A 302 -11.40 -1.41 -2.10
N SER A 303 -12.06 -2.17 -1.23
CA SER A 303 -13.38 -2.73 -1.49
C SER A 303 -14.20 -2.90 -0.21
N ASP A 304 -15.44 -2.40 -0.26
CA ASP A 304 -16.48 -2.59 0.75
C ASP A 304 -17.05 -4.03 0.73
N LYS A 305 -16.68 -4.85 -0.25
CA LYS A 305 -17.14 -6.23 -0.42
C LYS A 305 -16.23 -7.26 0.25
N THR A 306 -15.20 -6.85 0.97
CA THR A 306 -14.29 -7.79 1.67
C THR A 306 -14.80 -8.14 3.07
N PHE A 307 -14.50 -9.36 3.53
CA PHE A 307 -14.76 -9.80 4.89
C PHE A 307 -13.92 -8.99 5.89
N THR A 308 -14.52 -8.55 7.00
CA THR A 308 -13.80 -7.77 8.02
C THR A 308 -13.03 -8.69 8.95
N ARG A 309 -11.71 -8.54 9.00
CA ARG A 309 -10.82 -9.32 9.89
C ARG A 309 -10.25 -8.43 10.98
N LEU A 310 -10.45 -8.83 12.23
CA LEU A 310 -9.81 -8.22 13.38
C LEU A 310 -8.50 -8.95 13.67
N ALA A 311 -7.37 -8.27 13.52
CA ALA A 311 -6.05 -8.86 13.72
C ALA A 311 -5.07 -7.83 14.28
N GLY A 312 -4.14 -8.30 15.11
CA GLY A 312 -3.08 -7.48 15.69
C GLY A 312 -3.64 -6.20 16.31
N THR A 313 -2.97 -5.08 16.05
CA THR A 313 -3.33 -3.75 16.52
C THR A 313 -4.23 -2.97 15.56
N SER A 314 -5.10 -3.65 14.82
CA SER A 314 -5.96 -3.00 13.83
C SER A 314 -6.87 -1.95 14.48
N PRO A 315 -7.03 -0.74 13.90
CA PRO A 315 -8.00 0.24 14.40
C PRO A 315 -9.45 -0.25 14.34
N LEU A 316 -9.75 -1.30 13.57
CA LEU A 316 -11.09 -1.89 13.48
C LEU A 316 -11.66 -2.31 14.84
N TRP A 317 -10.80 -2.60 15.82
CA TRP A 317 -11.28 -2.91 17.17
C TRP A 317 -12.07 -1.75 17.80
N PHE A 318 -11.84 -0.50 17.41
CA PHE A 318 -12.60 0.66 17.90
C PHE A 318 -14.09 0.61 17.56
N VAL A 319 -14.48 -0.10 16.50
CA VAL A 319 -15.90 -0.30 16.17
C VAL A 319 -16.61 -1.06 17.28
N THR A 320 -15.93 -2.02 17.92
CA THR A 320 -16.46 -2.74 19.10
C THR A 320 -16.56 -1.87 20.35
N GLN A 321 -15.89 -0.71 20.33
CA GLN A 321 -15.88 0.26 21.40
C GLN A 321 -16.91 1.37 21.18
N GLY A 322 -17.81 1.26 20.19
CA GLY A 322 -18.84 2.28 19.94
C GLY A 322 -18.36 3.51 19.17
N PHE A 323 -17.22 3.42 18.48
CA PHE A 323 -16.76 4.47 17.58
C PHE A 323 -17.25 4.21 16.15
N ALA A 324 -17.58 5.30 15.45
CA ALA A 324 -17.44 5.30 13.99
C ALA A 324 -15.95 5.26 13.66
N LEU A 325 -15.55 4.46 12.67
CA LEU A 325 -14.18 4.41 12.19
C LEU A 325 -14.16 4.76 10.71
N LEU A 326 -13.40 5.78 10.34
CA LEU A 326 -12.99 5.99 8.95
C LEU A 326 -11.58 5.44 8.78
N LEU A 327 -11.50 4.26 8.19
CA LEU A 327 -10.25 3.54 7.91
C LEU A 327 -9.78 3.84 6.49
N ASP A 328 -8.45 3.86 6.30
CA ASP A 328 -7.81 4.12 5.02
C ASP A 328 -8.36 5.42 4.39
N ALA A 329 -8.63 6.42 5.23
CA ALA A 329 -9.06 7.73 4.75
C ALA A 329 -7.90 8.32 3.92
N THR A 330 -8.16 8.62 2.65
CA THR A 330 -7.12 9.12 1.77
C THR A 330 -6.73 10.53 2.18
N VAL A 331 -5.44 10.74 2.42
CA VAL A 331 -4.85 12.05 2.72
C VAL A 331 -3.74 12.32 1.70
N PRO A 332 -4.10 12.62 0.44
CA PRO A 332 -3.12 12.84 -0.61
C PRO A 332 -2.40 14.17 -0.43
N VAL A 333 -1.09 14.16 -0.63
CA VAL A 333 -0.23 15.34 -0.77
C VAL A 333 0.16 15.42 -2.24
N VAL A 334 -0.48 16.32 -2.96
CA VAL A 334 -0.33 16.51 -4.40
C VAL A 334 0.62 17.67 -4.65
N GLY A 335 1.63 17.49 -5.50
CA GLY A 335 2.54 18.56 -5.87
C GLY A 335 3.72 18.09 -6.72
N ASP A 336 4.65 19.00 -6.98
CA ASP A 336 5.87 18.67 -7.70
C ASP A 336 6.70 17.62 -6.91
N PRO A 337 7.25 16.57 -7.56
CA PRO A 337 8.07 15.55 -6.92
C PRO A 337 9.23 16.04 -6.05
N GLU A 338 9.73 17.26 -6.29
CA GLU A 338 10.79 17.89 -5.52
C GLU A 338 10.30 18.70 -4.32
N THR A 339 9.11 19.30 -4.40
CA THR A 339 8.63 20.29 -3.41
C THR A 339 7.24 20.01 -2.84
N MET A 340 6.61 18.87 -3.13
CA MET A 340 5.24 18.60 -2.69
C MET A 340 5.02 18.67 -1.17
N ASN A 341 6.07 18.46 -0.38
CA ASN A 341 5.99 18.58 1.07
C ASN A 341 5.88 20.04 1.57
N ASP A 342 6.09 21.04 0.71
CA ASP A 342 5.94 22.47 1.04
C ASP A 342 4.50 22.82 1.44
N THR A 343 3.51 22.07 0.95
CA THR A 343 2.08 22.25 1.28
C THR A 343 1.51 21.09 2.09
N PHE A 344 2.37 20.23 2.67
CA PHE A 344 1.96 19.03 3.41
C PHE A 344 0.91 19.34 4.49
N VAL A 345 1.20 20.30 5.38
CA VAL A 345 0.31 20.64 6.51
C VAL A 345 -1.06 21.13 6.03
N GLU A 346 -1.09 22.01 5.02
CA GLU A 346 -2.34 22.51 4.43
C GLU A 346 -3.19 21.36 3.88
N GLN A 347 -2.55 20.47 3.10
CA GLN A 347 -3.24 19.36 2.44
C GLN A 347 -3.76 18.31 3.42
N ILE A 348 -2.99 17.94 4.46
CA ILE A 348 -3.47 16.97 5.46
C ILE A 348 -4.63 17.54 6.28
N VAL A 349 -4.58 18.83 6.63
CA VAL A 349 -5.67 19.51 7.38
C VAL A 349 -6.91 19.61 6.50
N GLY A 350 -6.76 19.97 5.23
CA GLY A 350 -7.86 20.04 4.27
C GLY A 350 -8.54 18.68 4.06
N SER A 351 -7.77 17.60 3.92
CA SER A 351 -8.31 16.24 3.78
C SER A 351 -9.03 15.77 5.06
N ALA A 352 -8.45 15.99 6.23
CA ALA A 352 -9.07 15.67 7.52
C ALA A 352 -10.39 16.42 7.72
N LYS A 353 -10.39 17.74 7.45
CA LYS A 353 -11.60 18.56 7.54
C LYS A 353 -12.70 18.04 6.62
N ALA A 354 -12.37 17.74 5.35
CA ALA A 354 -13.33 17.23 4.38
C ALA A 354 -13.99 15.91 4.83
N ALA A 355 -13.20 15.00 5.43
CA ALA A 355 -13.70 13.75 5.97
C ALA A 355 -14.69 13.97 7.15
N ILE A 356 -14.33 14.85 8.08
CA ILE A 356 -15.16 15.19 9.25
C ILE A 356 -16.44 15.87 8.81
N ASP A 357 -16.36 16.84 7.88
CA ASP A 357 -17.51 17.54 7.31
C ASP A 357 -18.48 16.58 6.65
N PHE A 358 -17.97 15.68 5.81
CA PHE A 358 -18.80 14.68 5.12
C PHE A 358 -19.57 13.80 6.10
N LEU A 359 -18.92 13.27 7.15
CA LEU A 359 -19.57 12.38 8.11
C LEU A 359 -20.53 13.13 9.05
N ASP A 360 -20.22 14.37 9.44
CA ASP A 360 -21.10 15.19 10.29
C ASP A 360 -22.35 15.65 9.53
N GLN A 361 -22.22 16.02 8.26
CA GLN A 361 -23.36 16.37 7.39
C GLN A 361 -24.31 15.17 7.20
N ARG A 362 -23.78 13.95 7.20
CA ARG A 362 -24.58 12.72 7.20
C ARG A 362 -25.22 12.39 8.56
N GLY A 363 -24.95 13.18 9.59
CA GLY A 363 -25.48 12.98 10.95
C GLY A 363 -24.85 11.81 11.71
N ILE A 364 -23.73 11.25 11.22
CA ILE A 364 -23.13 10.02 11.76
C ILE A 364 -22.26 10.31 12.98
N ILE A 365 -21.50 11.41 12.93
CA ILE A 365 -20.49 11.73 13.94
C ILE A 365 -20.82 13.00 14.71
N ASP A 366 -20.22 13.11 15.89
CA ASP A 366 -20.10 14.35 16.63
C ASP A 366 -18.72 14.96 16.40
N ARG A 367 -18.69 16.14 15.78
CA ARG A 367 -17.44 16.86 15.46
C ARG A 367 -16.58 17.19 16.68
N THR A 368 -17.19 17.28 17.87
CA THR A 368 -16.46 17.56 19.11
C THR A 368 -15.79 16.30 19.69
N ARG A 369 -16.04 15.12 19.09
CA ARG A 369 -15.57 13.82 19.55
C ARG A 369 -14.82 13.06 18.45
N VAL A 370 -13.88 13.76 17.79
CA VAL A 370 -13.04 13.18 16.74
C VAL A 370 -11.63 12.92 17.25
N VAL A 371 -11.12 11.70 17.06
CA VAL A 371 -9.75 11.29 17.34
C VAL A 371 -8.99 11.12 16.03
N CYS A 372 -7.85 11.79 15.85
CA CYS A 372 -6.94 11.47 14.74
C CYS A 372 -5.94 10.40 15.17
N ALA A 373 -5.68 9.43 14.30
CA ALA A 373 -4.75 8.36 14.62
C ALA A 373 -4.00 7.86 13.39
N GLY A 374 -2.81 7.33 13.63
CA GLY A 374 -1.97 6.77 12.59
C GLY A 374 -0.72 6.10 13.10
N HIS A 375 -0.07 5.38 12.20
CA HIS A 375 1.19 4.68 12.43
C HIS A 375 2.27 5.17 11.48
N SER A 376 3.52 5.27 11.93
CA SER A 376 4.65 5.71 11.11
C SER A 376 4.41 7.11 10.53
N TYR A 377 4.33 7.28 9.21
CA TYR A 377 3.99 8.58 8.61
C TYR A 377 2.59 9.09 8.99
N GLY A 378 1.65 8.18 9.26
CA GLY A 378 0.35 8.52 9.85
C GLY A 378 0.48 9.11 11.27
N ALA A 379 1.45 8.67 12.08
CA ALA A 379 1.70 9.23 13.40
C ALA A 379 2.33 10.63 13.32
N PHE A 380 3.18 10.86 12.32
CA PHE A 380 3.70 12.19 11.98
C PHE A 380 2.57 13.14 11.53
N MET A 381 1.64 12.65 10.71
CA MET A 381 0.42 13.37 10.33
C MET A 381 -0.45 13.68 11.56
N THR A 382 -0.72 12.70 12.43
CA THR A 382 -1.50 12.89 13.67
C THR A 382 -0.94 14.05 14.51
N ALA A 383 0.37 14.07 14.75
CA ALA A 383 0.98 15.15 15.53
C ALA A 383 0.93 16.52 14.82
N ASN A 384 1.09 16.56 13.49
CA ASN A 384 0.91 17.80 12.72
C ASN A 384 -0.56 18.28 12.72
N LEU A 385 -1.53 17.38 12.59
CA LEU A 385 -2.95 17.72 12.67
C LEU A 385 -3.30 18.36 14.02
N LEU A 386 -2.76 17.83 15.12
CA LEU A 386 -2.96 18.42 16.46
C LEU A 386 -2.20 19.75 16.67
N ALA A 387 -1.08 19.96 15.98
CA ALA A 387 -0.30 21.19 16.10
C ALA A 387 -0.86 22.35 15.25
N HIS A 388 -1.60 22.03 14.18
CA HIS A 388 -1.99 22.97 13.13
C HIS A 388 -3.51 23.05 12.90
N SER A 389 -4.33 22.39 13.71
CA SER A 389 -5.78 22.48 13.62
C SER A 389 -6.46 22.23 14.97
N ASP A 390 -7.70 22.71 15.11
CA ASP A 390 -8.58 22.46 16.26
C ASP A 390 -9.66 21.40 15.94
N LEU A 391 -9.40 20.53 14.96
CA LEU A 391 -10.39 19.56 14.46
C LEU A 391 -10.59 18.34 15.38
N PHE A 392 -9.68 18.11 16.32
CA PHE A 392 -9.56 16.84 17.03
C PHE A 392 -9.60 17.01 18.55
N ALA A 393 -10.38 16.16 19.20
CA ALA A 393 -10.48 16.08 20.66
C ALA A 393 -9.30 15.34 21.29
N ALA A 394 -8.68 14.40 20.58
CA ALA A 394 -7.49 13.68 21.01
C ALA A 394 -6.73 13.09 19.80
N GLY A 395 -5.51 12.60 20.03
CA GLY A 395 -4.76 11.85 19.02
C GLY A 395 -4.05 10.60 19.54
N ILE A 396 -3.83 9.63 18.65
CA ILE A 396 -3.07 8.41 18.88
C ILE A 396 -1.98 8.27 17.81
N ALA A 397 -0.72 8.47 18.18
CA ALA A 397 0.40 8.47 17.27
C ALA A 397 1.35 7.30 17.58
N ARG A 398 1.51 6.36 16.63
CA ARG A 398 2.32 5.16 16.80
C ARG A 398 3.59 5.16 15.95
N SER A 399 4.76 4.95 16.56
CA SER A 399 6.06 4.86 15.89
C SER A 399 6.35 6.01 14.91
N GLY A 400 6.12 7.26 15.31
CA GLY A 400 6.25 8.45 14.45
C GLY A 400 7.63 9.11 14.46
N ALA A 401 7.87 9.98 13.46
CA ALA A 401 9.08 10.80 13.32
C ALA A 401 8.76 12.29 13.53
N TYR A 402 8.88 12.81 14.77
CA TYR A 402 8.36 14.14 15.12
C TYR A 402 9.37 15.29 14.97
N ASN A 403 10.67 14.97 14.89
CA ASN A 403 11.74 15.92 14.64
C ASN A 403 12.53 15.48 13.40
N ARG A 404 12.26 16.11 12.26
CA ARG A 404 12.90 15.79 10.97
C ARG A 404 14.37 16.18 10.91
N THR A 405 14.86 17.01 11.83
CA THR A 405 16.31 17.30 11.91
C THR A 405 17.13 16.06 12.31
N LEU A 406 16.51 15.04 12.90
CA LEU A 406 17.11 13.73 13.16
C LEU A 406 17.10 12.80 11.93
N THR A 407 16.44 13.20 10.84
CA THR A 407 16.42 12.50 9.56
C THR A 407 16.82 13.46 8.43
N PRO A 408 18.03 14.05 8.44
CA PRO A 408 18.36 15.27 7.69
C PRO A 408 18.69 15.04 6.20
N PHE A 409 18.48 13.84 5.68
CA PHE A 409 18.86 13.44 4.31
C PHE A 409 17.64 13.10 3.45
N GLY A 410 16.52 13.76 3.73
CA GLY A 410 15.22 13.57 3.10
C GLY A 410 14.34 12.54 3.81
N PHE A 411 13.06 12.57 3.48
CA PHE A 411 12.04 11.65 3.99
C PHE A 411 10.89 11.57 2.98
N GLN A 412 10.34 10.38 2.78
CA GLN A 412 9.31 10.10 1.79
C GLN A 412 9.71 10.69 0.41
N SER A 413 8.94 11.62 -0.17
CA SER A 413 9.31 12.33 -1.40
C SER A 413 10.16 13.58 -1.20
N GLU A 414 10.43 14.04 0.02
CA GLU A 414 11.35 15.17 0.25
C GLU A 414 12.75 14.75 -0.19
N ARG A 415 13.25 15.41 -1.24
CA ARG A 415 14.53 15.12 -1.89
C ARG A 415 15.63 16.07 -1.45
N ARG A 416 15.25 17.22 -0.90
CA ARG A 416 16.19 18.22 -0.38
C ARG A 416 16.61 17.75 1.01
N SER A 417 17.90 17.82 1.28
CA SER A 417 18.46 17.62 2.62
C SER A 417 18.07 18.77 3.56
N TYR A 418 18.30 18.57 4.86
CA TYR A 418 18.09 19.61 5.87
C TYR A 418 18.84 20.91 5.54
N TRP A 419 20.02 20.82 4.94
CA TRP A 419 20.84 22.00 4.62
C TRP A 419 20.34 22.74 3.37
N GLU A 420 19.61 22.06 2.48
CA GLU A 420 19.01 22.66 1.29
C GLU A 420 17.64 23.28 1.60
N ALA A 421 16.87 22.68 2.52
CA ALA A 421 15.53 23.15 2.88
C ALA A 421 15.30 23.21 4.41
N PRO A 422 16.13 23.94 5.19
CA PRO A 422 16.06 23.92 6.65
C PRO A 422 14.71 24.36 7.21
N ASP A 423 14.06 25.31 6.54
CA ASP A 423 12.74 25.81 6.92
C ASP A 423 11.65 24.75 6.77
N ILE A 424 11.73 23.90 5.73
CA ILE A 424 10.76 22.80 5.51
C ILE A 424 10.90 21.72 6.58
N TYR A 425 12.13 21.35 6.92
CA TYR A 425 12.38 20.37 7.98
C TYR A 425 11.88 20.87 9.33
N ARG A 426 12.06 22.16 9.62
CA ARG A 426 11.52 22.78 10.82
C ARG A 426 10.00 22.86 10.78
N SER A 427 9.42 23.36 9.69
CA SER A 427 7.98 23.62 9.58
C SER A 427 7.14 22.35 9.60
N LEU A 428 7.69 21.24 9.13
CA LEU A 428 7.00 19.96 9.14
C LEU A 428 7.25 19.16 10.41
N SER A 429 8.17 19.56 11.30
CA SER A 429 8.45 18.84 12.54
C SER A 429 7.46 19.23 13.65
N PRO A 430 6.51 18.37 14.08
CA PRO A 430 5.63 18.67 15.21
C PRO A 430 6.40 19.03 16.49
N PHE A 431 7.62 18.53 16.64
CA PHE A 431 8.51 18.90 17.74
C PHE A 431 8.72 20.43 17.86
N ALA A 432 8.78 21.15 16.74
CA ALA A 432 8.93 22.60 16.72
C ALA A 432 7.65 23.36 17.11
N TYR A 433 6.53 22.65 17.26
CA TYR A 433 5.21 23.17 17.58
C TYR A 433 4.59 22.47 18.81
N ALA A 434 5.41 21.80 19.63
CA ALA A 434 4.94 21.08 20.82
C ALA A 434 4.19 22.00 21.79
N ASP A 435 4.53 23.29 21.83
CA ASP A 435 3.84 24.33 22.60
C ASP A 435 2.41 24.62 22.12
N LYS A 436 2.10 24.30 20.87
CA LYS A 436 0.77 24.50 20.26
C LYS A 436 -0.16 23.31 20.42
N ILE A 437 0.36 22.12 20.70
CA ILE A 437 -0.47 20.92 20.87
C ILE A 437 -1.18 20.97 22.22
N LYS A 438 -2.48 21.26 22.19
CA LYS A 438 -3.34 21.32 23.39
C LYS A 438 -4.19 20.08 23.60
N ALA A 439 -4.61 19.43 22.52
CA ALA A 439 -5.38 18.20 22.58
C ALA A 439 -4.54 17.06 23.19
N PRO A 440 -5.15 16.17 24.01
CA PRO A 440 -4.49 14.99 24.53
C PRO A 440 -3.90 14.10 23.44
N ILE A 441 -2.62 13.73 23.54
CA ILE A 441 -1.95 12.80 22.63
C ILE A 441 -1.37 11.56 23.33
N LEU A 442 -1.70 10.37 22.81
CA LEU A 442 -1.06 9.10 23.16
C LEU A 442 0.05 8.79 22.16
N LEU A 443 1.26 8.59 22.67
CA LEU A 443 2.42 8.14 21.92
C LEU A 443 2.69 6.67 22.27
N ILE A 444 2.80 5.81 21.27
CA ILE A 444 3.22 4.41 21.46
C ILE A 444 4.37 4.13 20.49
N HIS A 445 5.45 3.51 20.96
CA HIS A 445 6.60 3.21 20.11
C HIS A 445 7.23 1.86 20.47
N GLY A 446 7.65 1.10 19.47
CA GLY A 446 8.61 0.00 19.66
C GLY A 446 9.95 0.54 20.16
N GLN A 447 10.45 0.00 21.28
CA GLN A 447 11.74 0.43 21.83
C GLN A 447 12.92 -0.07 21.00
N ALA A 448 12.73 -1.14 20.22
CA ALA A 448 13.71 -1.70 19.31
C ALA A 448 13.41 -1.35 17.84
N ASP A 449 12.75 -0.20 17.60
CA ASP A 449 12.46 0.25 16.23
C ASP A 449 13.77 0.50 15.46
N ASN A 450 14.02 -0.39 14.49
CA ASN A 450 15.20 -0.37 13.64
C ASN A 450 14.97 0.38 12.31
N ASN A 451 13.80 1.01 12.13
CA ASN A 451 13.56 1.89 11.01
C ASN A 451 14.38 3.18 11.18
N PRO A 452 15.28 3.49 10.23
CA PRO A 452 16.15 4.68 10.31
C PRO A 452 15.37 6.01 10.32
N GLY A 453 14.12 6.02 9.84
CA GLY A 453 13.27 7.20 9.84
C GLY A 453 12.55 7.47 11.17
N THR A 454 12.39 6.45 12.02
CA THR A 454 11.52 6.50 13.21
C THR A 454 12.21 5.93 14.44
N HIS A 455 13.50 6.23 14.64
CA HIS A 455 14.17 5.83 15.88
C HIS A 455 13.37 6.25 17.12
N THR A 456 13.31 5.39 18.14
CA THR A 456 12.52 5.58 19.36
C THR A 456 12.75 6.94 20.04
N LEU A 457 13.96 7.49 19.92
CA LEU A 457 14.34 8.84 20.36
C LEU A 457 13.36 9.93 19.90
N GLN A 458 12.73 9.76 18.73
CA GLN A 458 11.70 10.65 18.21
C GLN A 458 10.54 10.82 19.21
N SER A 459 9.98 9.70 19.69
CA SER A 459 8.88 9.73 20.66
C SER A 459 9.34 10.21 22.03
N GLU A 460 10.52 9.80 22.49
CA GLU A 460 11.04 10.20 23.80
C GLU A 460 11.23 11.72 23.90
N ARG A 461 11.87 12.32 22.87
CA ARG A 461 12.09 13.78 22.84
C ARG A 461 10.81 14.56 22.63
N PHE A 462 9.91 14.06 21.78
CA PHE A 462 8.62 14.72 21.58
C PHE A 462 7.75 14.69 22.84
N TYR A 463 7.69 13.55 23.54
CA TYR A 463 7.02 13.45 24.84
C TYR A 463 7.57 14.45 25.86
N GLN A 464 8.90 14.57 25.97
CA GLN A 464 9.54 15.53 26.87
C GLN A 464 9.17 16.98 26.54
N ALA A 465 9.16 17.34 25.25
CA ALA A 465 8.76 18.67 24.81
C ALA A 465 7.28 18.96 25.14
N LEU A 466 6.38 18.02 24.84
CA LEU A 466 4.96 18.11 25.18
C LEU A 466 4.76 18.29 26.69
N ALA A 467 5.38 17.45 27.51
CA ALA A 467 5.29 17.51 28.96
C ALA A 467 5.83 18.83 29.52
N ALA A 468 6.96 19.33 28.99
CA ALA A 468 7.54 20.61 29.40
C ALA A 468 6.64 21.81 29.10
N HIS A 469 5.83 21.74 28.04
CA HIS A 469 4.83 22.75 27.69
C HIS A 469 3.45 22.52 28.34
N GLY A 470 3.33 21.54 29.24
CA GLY A 470 2.09 21.26 29.97
C GLY A 470 1.00 20.58 29.14
N ALA A 471 1.35 20.00 27.99
CA ALA A 471 0.40 19.24 27.18
C ALA A 471 0.00 17.93 27.89
N THR A 472 -1.23 17.48 27.66
CA THR A 472 -1.68 16.18 28.16
C THR A 472 -1.14 15.08 27.24
N ALA A 473 -0.06 14.42 27.66
CA ALA A 473 0.60 13.40 26.85
C ALA A 473 0.90 12.14 27.65
N ARG A 474 0.91 10.99 26.96
CA ARG A 474 1.38 9.70 27.49
C ARG A 474 2.31 9.06 26.49
N LEU A 475 3.42 8.46 26.97
CA LEU A 475 4.34 7.68 26.16
C LEU A 475 4.36 6.23 26.66
N VAL A 476 4.11 5.30 25.75
CA VAL A 476 4.22 3.85 25.96
C VAL A 476 5.35 3.32 25.08
N LEU A 477 6.39 2.79 25.71
CA LEU A 477 7.50 2.11 25.03
C LEU A 477 7.33 0.60 25.16
N LEU A 478 7.43 -0.12 24.04
CA LEU A 478 7.29 -1.57 23.97
C LEU A 478 8.68 -2.22 23.83
N PRO A 479 9.27 -2.79 24.89
CA PRO A 479 10.71 -3.10 24.94
C PRO A 479 11.25 -4.03 23.84
N HIS A 480 10.42 -4.96 23.37
CA HIS A 480 10.81 -6.00 22.41
C HIS A 480 10.19 -5.84 21.03
N GLU A 481 9.49 -4.71 20.80
CA GLU A 481 8.87 -4.44 19.52
C GLU A 481 9.74 -3.50 18.68
N SER A 482 9.73 -3.77 17.36
CA SER A 482 10.34 -2.89 16.37
C SER A 482 9.29 -1.91 15.81
N HIS A 483 9.42 -1.49 14.55
CA HIS A 483 8.50 -0.57 13.89
C HIS A 483 7.06 -1.04 13.98
N ALA A 484 6.81 -2.34 13.75
CA ALA A 484 5.51 -2.98 13.93
C ALA A 484 5.50 -3.88 15.17
N TYR A 485 4.31 -4.04 15.76
CA TYR A 485 4.12 -4.75 17.03
C TYR A 485 3.59 -6.17 16.78
N ARG A 486 4.24 -7.18 17.36
CA ARG A 486 3.98 -8.60 17.05
C ARG A 486 3.64 -9.45 18.27
N ALA A 487 4.29 -9.25 19.41
CA ALA A 487 4.02 -10.06 20.59
C ALA A 487 2.58 -9.85 21.04
N ARG A 488 1.90 -10.94 21.42
CA ARG A 488 0.48 -10.89 21.80
C ARG A 488 0.26 -9.91 22.95
N GLU A 489 1.14 -9.93 23.94
CA GLU A 489 1.12 -9.05 25.11
C GLU A 489 1.23 -7.59 24.69
N SER A 490 2.17 -7.26 23.80
CA SER A 490 2.32 -5.91 23.24
C SER A 490 1.07 -5.48 22.47
N VAL A 491 0.54 -6.35 21.62
CA VAL A 491 -0.69 -6.06 20.85
C VAL A 491 -1.86 -5.76 21.77
N LEU A 492 -2.09 -6.59 22.78
CA LEU A 492 -3.18 -6.40 23.75
C LEU A 492 -2.98 -5.14 24.58
N HIS A 493 -1.75 -4.86 25.01
CA HIS A 493 -1.42 -3.66 25.77
C HIS A 493 -1.65 -2.40 24.92
N VAL A 494 -1.27 -2.41 23.64
CA VAL A 494 -1.52 -1.30 22.72
C VAL A 494 -3.01 -1.03 22.56
N LEU A 495 -3.84 -2.06 22.44
CA LEU A 495 -5.29 -1.89 22.35
C LEU A 495 -5.86 -1.32 23.66
N ALA A 496 -5.44 -1.84 24.82
CA ALA A 496 -5.86 -1.33 26.12
C ALA A 496 -5.51 0.16 26.29
N GLU A 497 -4.27 0.54 26.01
CA GLU A 497 -3.80 1.93 26.07
C GLU A 497 -4.59 2.84 25.13
N CYS A 498 -4.86 2.38 23.90
CA CYS A 498 -5.67 3.13 22.94
C CYS A 498 -7.11 3.34 23.46
N PHE A 499 -7.77 2.30 23.99
CA PHE A 499 -9.15 2.39 24.46
C PHE A 499 -9.28 3.24 25.71
N GLU A 500 -8.43 3.00 26.73
CA GLU A 500 -8.42 3.77 27.97
C GLU A 500 -8.15 5.26 27.70
N TRP A 501 -7.26 5.55 26.74
CA TRP A 501 -7.00 6.93 26.31
C TRP A 501 -8.26 7.59 25.76
N THR A 502 -8.96 6.92 24.84
CA THR A 502 -10.17 7.48 24.25
C THR A 502 -11.35 7.53 25.21
N ASP A 503 -11.51 6.56 26.12
CA ASP A 503 -12.55 6.59 27.15
C ASP A 503 -12.38 7.79 28.09
N ARG A 504 -11.13 8.17 28.37
CA ARG A 504 -10.82 9.31 29.23
C ARG A 504 -11.07 10.67 28.58
N PHE A 505 -10.76 10.83 27.30
CA PHE A 505 -10.74 12.14 26.64
C PHE A 505 -11.85 12.34 25.61
N VAL A 506 -12.50 11.27 25.16
CA VAL A 506 -13.57 11.29 24.17
C VAL A 506 -14.70 10.37 24.65
N PRO A 507 -15.43 10.77 25.70
CA PRO A 507 -16.45 9.92 26.31
C PRO A 507 -17.55 9.58 25.30
N LYS A 508 -17.98 8.32 25.34
CA LYS A 508 -19.07 7.77 24.54
C LYS A 508 -20.41 8.24 25.12
N ILE A 509 -21.47 8.25 24.31
CA ILE A 509 -22.82 8.35 24.84
C ILE A 509 -23.08 7.01 25.54
N THR A 510 -23.17 7.02 26.87
CA THR A 510 -23.63 5.85 27.62
C THR A 510 -25.13 5.72 27.37
N SER A 511 -25.53 4.91 26.39
CA SER A 511 -26.89 4.36 26.41
C SER A 511 -26.98 3.38 27.59
N PRO A 512 -27.96 3.51 28.50
CA PRO A 512 -28.03 2.72 29.74
C PRO A 512 -28.07 1.19 29.57
N ASP A 513 -28.28 0.66 28.36
CA ASP A 513 -28.70 -0.72 28.14
C ASP A 513 -27.83 -1.53 27.16
N THR A 514 -26.50 -1.53 27.30
CA THR A 514 -25.65 -2.49 26.54
C THR A 514 -24.59 -3.14 27.43
N VAL A 515 -24.87 -4.40 27.79
CA VAL A 515 -23.93 -5.44 28.27
C VAL A 515 -23.68 -6.41 27.14
#